data_AF-N1QCM6-F1
#
_entry.id   AF-N1QCM6-F1
#
_cell.length_a   1.000
_cell.length_b   1.000
_cell.length_c   1.000
_cell.angle_alpha   90.00
_cell.angle_beta   90.00
_cell.angle_gamma   90.00
#
_symmetry.space_group_name_H-M   'P 1'
#
loop_
_entity.id
_entity.type
_entity.pdbx_description
1 polymer ?
#
loop_
_entity_poly.entity_id
_entity_poly.type
_entity_poly.pdbx_seq_one_letter_code
_entity_poly.pdbx_strand_id
1 'polypeptide(L)'
;MEHASNTELTSRHDSVAQSKFGRMNVLARKISQTSRTCRSLEVIVQAHWVQAFDERAAELGLSMTKEKAKKTAISEACVDFSWTEKELRNKMAIWRGYHDIRSAGGWAALVFAGMGLYRFCKYRVSFTEDTFQQLRALRHRFEVAADCLHPRWRSLLAIVGAPTERRYTGHPHDWVVCGPGDEALPLATTYHQWDRNFSYTHLDESAIDEEAWGLFDPRTVTPLNDPAAYQCTICSERQSDDPRHNVCACFSNLYGSAKAGFMPVQVYRTPTGKNNGLLACCSFERGTAIGEFVGQITSGVANLDVMVGQTDRAAYQIWQGKQGNYTRFVNHSCQPNSQFERFIWLGTQRIVLVSKGIEAGEEITVDYSDTYWKNLDKECLCDSAKCRYRRRAKQLLTPPEHT
;
A
#
# COMPACT_ATOMS: atom_id res chain seq x y z
N MET A 1 5.53 -32.86 -12.23
CA MET A 1 4.26 -33.13 -11.51
C MET A 1 3.47 -31.83 -11.23
N GLU A 2 3.59 -30.81 -12.09
CA GLU A 2 2.95 -29.48 -11.92
C GLU A 2 1.59 -29.33 -12.64
N HIS A 3 1.11 -30.36 -13.33
CA HIS A 3 -0.13 -30.27 -14.11
C HIS A 3 -1.42 -30.61 -13.35
N ALA A 4 -1.35 -30.96 -12.07
CA ALA A 4 -2.53 -31.35 -11.29
C ALA A 4 -3.16 -30.22 -10.46
N SER A 5 -2.39 -29.21 -10.01
CA SER A 5 -2.92 -28.16 -9.12
C SER A 5 -3.68 -27.04 -9.86
N ASN A 6 -3.29 -26.73 -11.10
CA ASN A 6 -3.92 -25.67 -11.89
C ASN A 6 -5.31 -26.06 -12.45
N THR A 7 -5.57 -27.35 -12.58
CA THR A 7 -6.81 -27.92 -13.14
C THR A 7 -7.94 -27.98 -12.11
N GLU A 8 -7.60 -28.06 -10.82
CA GLU A 8 -8.58 -28.01 -9.73
C GLU A 8 -9.03 -26.59 -9.41
N LEU A 9 -8.15 -25.58 -9.46
CA LEU A 9 -8.56 -24.17 -9.25
C LEU A 9 -9.44 -23.63 -10.39
N THR A 10 -9.17 -24.06 -11.63
CA THR A 10 -9.95 -23.66 -12.82
C THR A 10 -11.34 -24.31 -12.84
N SER A 11 -11.46 -25.59 -12.54
CA SER A 11 -12.76 -26.29 -12.48
C SER A 11 -13.66 -25.84 -11.30
N ARG A 12 -13.08 -25.31 -10.22
CA ARG A 12 -13.81 -24.88 -9.01
C ARG A 12 -14.38 -23.46 -9.12
N HIS A 13 -13.72 -22.57 -9.86
CA HIS A 13 -14.28 -21.26 -10.21
C HIS A 13 -15.55 -21.38 -11.05
N ASP A 14 -15.64 -22.43 -11.88
CA ASP A 14 -16.80 -22.71 -12.73
C ASP A 14 -18.05 -23.13 -11.93
N SER A 15 -17.89 -23.90 -10.85
CA SER A 15 -19.01 -24.37 -10.01
C SER A 15 -19.73 -23.23 -9.27
N VAL A 16 -18.99 -22.29 -8.66
CA VAL A 16 -19.57 -21.13 -7.97
C VAL A 16 -20.15 -20.14 -8.97
N ALA A 17 -19.48 -19.95 -10.12
CA ALA A 17 -19.95 -19.14 -11.23
C ALA A 17 -21.18 -19.72 -11.96
N GLN A 18 -21.56 -20.99 -11.74
CA GLN A 18 -22.79 -21.57 -12.31
C GLN A 18 -24.05 -21.21 -11.50
N SER A 19 -23.93 -21.01 -10.18
CA SER A 19 -25.07 -20.61 -9.34
C SER A 19 -25.62 -19.24 -9.75
N LYS A 20 -26.94 -19.01 -9.57
CA LYS A 20 -27.55 -17.69 -9.86
C LYS A 20 -26.86 -16.58 -9.05
N PHE A 21 -26.56 -16.84 -7.77
CA PHE A 21 -25.87 -15.87 -6.90
C PHE A 21 -24.44 -15.58 -7.38
N GLY A 22 -23.65 -16.59 -7.71
CA GLY A 22 -22.28 -16.40 -8.22
C GLY A 22 -22.25 -15.63 -9.54
N ARG A 23 -23.16 -15.93 -10.48
CA ARG A 23 -23.32 -15.13 -11.71
C ARG A 23 -23.67 -13.68 -11.42
N MET A 24 -24.59 -13.44 -10.48
CA MET A 24 -24.98 -12.09 -10.09
C MET A 24 -23.85 -11.34 -9.38
N ASN A 25 -23.02 -12.00 -8.57
CA ASN A 25 -21.84 -11.39 -7.94
C ASN A 25 -20.83 -10.93 -9.00
N VAL A 26 -20.56 -11.79 -10.00
CA VAL A 26 -19.68 -11.44 -11.12
C VAL A 26 -20.24 -10.26 -11.92
N LEU A 27 -21.54 -10.28 -12.23
CA LEU A 27 -22.20 -9.19 -12.95
C LEU A 27 -22.17 -7.89 -12.16
N ALA A 28 -22.54 -7.91 -10.88
CA ALA A 28 -22.52 -6.74 -9.99
C ALA A 28 -21.12 -6.13 -9.91
N ARG A 29 -20.08 -6.96 -9.77
CA ARG A 29 -18.68 -6.53 -9.80
C ARG A 29 -18.33 -5.83 -11.12
N LYS A 30 -18.67 -6.44 -12.27
CA LYS A 30 -18.41 -5.87 -13.61
C LYS A 30 -19.12 -4.53 -13.80
N ILE A 31 -20.41 -4.46 -13.49
CA ILE A 31 -21.21 -3.22 -13.62
C ILE A 31 -20.68 -2.12 -12.69
N SER A 32 -20.32 -2.46 -11.45
CA SER A 32 -19.73 -1.52 -10.51
C SER A 32 -18.36 -1.01 -10.99
N GLN A 33 -17.53 -1.87 -11.58
CA GLN A 33 -16.27 -1.45 -12.19
C GLN A 33 -16.49 -0.51 -13.37
N THR A 34 -17.37 -0.85 -14.31
CA THR A 34 -17.71 0.00 -15.46
C THR A 34 -18.26 1.35 -15.01
N SER A 35 -19.19 1.36 -14.06
CA SER A 35 -19.77 2.59 -13.51
C SER A 35 -18.70 3.50 -12.89
N ARG A 36 -17.76 2.93 -12.12
CA ARG A 36 -16.63 3.70 -11.58
C ARG A 36 -15.75 4.27 -12.69
N THR A 37 -15.42 3.49 -13.71
CA THR A 37 -14.62 3.96 -14.85
C THR A 37 -15.31 5.09 -15.61
N CYS A 38 -16.61 4.97 -15.90
CA CYS A 38 -17.39 6.05 -16.51
C CYS A 38 -17.38 7.31 -15.64
N ARG A 39 -17.51 7.15 -14.32
CA ARG A 39 -17.42 8.28 -13.40
C ARG A 39 -16.05 8.94 -13.41
N SER A 40 -14.97 8.16 -13.45
CA SER A 40 -13.60 8.68 -13.58
C SER A 40 -13.42 9.48 -14.87
N LEU A 41 -13.92 8.98 -16.01
CA LEU A 41 -13.91 9.71 -17.28
C LEU A 41 -14.69 11.03 -17.19
N GLU A 42 -15.87 10.99 -16.59
CA GLU A 42 -16.72 12.17 -16.42
C GLU A 42 -15.99 13.26 -15.61
N VAL A 43 -15.37 12.92 -14.48
CA VAL A 43 -14.64 13.92 -13.66
C VAL A 43 -13.38 14.42 -14.35
N ILE A 44 -12.70 13.59 -15.16
CA ILE A 44 -11.55 14.00 -15.97
C ILE A 44 -11.98 15.08 -16.97
N VAL A 45 -13.02 14.82 -17.75
CA VAL A 45 -13.56 15.76 -18.75
C VAL A 45 -14.04 17.04 -18.07
N GLN A 46 -14.73 16.94 -16.93
CA GLN A 46 -15.22 18.11 -16.19
C GLN A 46 -14.07 18.98 -15.65
N ALA A 47 -13.03 18.38 -15.07
CA ALA A 47 -11.86 19.12 -14.59
C ALA A 47 -11.08 19.78 -15.73
N HIS A 48 -10.95 19.09 -16.87
CA HIS A 48 -10.29 19.64 -18.05
C HIS A 48 -11.10 20.73 -18.74
N TRP A 49 -12.42 20.58 -18.81
CA TRP A 49 -13.31 21.62 -19.34
C TRP A 49 -13.17 22.93 -18.56
N VAL A 50 -13.02 22.87 -17.22
CA VAL A 50 -12.77 24.06 -16.40
C VAL A 50 -11.45 24.73 -16.76
N GLN A 51 -10.41 23.95 -17.04
CA GLN A 51 -9.14 24.49 -17.53
C GLN A 51 -9.32 25.20 -18.88
N ALA A 52 -9.99 24.55 -19.84
CA ALA A 52 -10.27 25.14 -21.15
C ALA A 52 -11.11 26.43 -21.04
N PHE A 53 -12.08 26.46 -20.12
CA PHE A 53 -12.86 27.67 -19.82
C PHE A 53 -11.97 28.82 -19.32
N ASP A 54 -11.02 28.53 -18.41
CA ASP A 54 -10.10 29.55 -17.91
C ASP A 54 -9.17 30.09 -18.99
N GLU A 55 -8.64 29.21 -19.83
CA GLU A 55 -7.79 29.57 -20.97
C GLU A 55 -8.56 30.45 -21.94
N ARG A 56 -9.79 30.08 -22.29
CA ARG A 56 -10.69 30.89 -23.14
C ARG A 56 -11.01 32.26 -22.52
N ALA A 57 -11.30 32.30 -21.22
CA ALA A 57 -11.56 33.55 -20.53
C ALA A 57 -10.32 34.45 -20.45
N ALA A 58 -9.12 33.87 -20.31
CA ALA A 58 -7.86 34.60 -20.33
C ALA A 58 -7.55 35.16 -21.74
N GLU A 59 -7.78 34.36 -22.79
CA GLU A 59 -7.63 34.78 -24.19
C GLU A 59 -8.54 35.97 -24.51
N LEU A 60 -9.84 35.88 -24.22
CA LEU A 60 -10.78 36.98 -24.40
C LEU A 60 -10.37 38.23 -23.60
N GLY A 61 -9.82 38.02 -22.40
CA GLY A 61 -9.31 39.06 -21.51
C GLY A 61 -8.16 39.89 -22.08
N LEU A 62 -7.52 39.46 -23.17
CA LEU A 62 -6.53 40.27 -23.89
C LEU A 62 -7.17 41.45 -24.64
N SER A 63 -8.47 41.36 -24.96
CA SER A 63 -9.21 42.34 -25.76
C SER A 63 -10.31 43.08 -24.99
N MET A 64 -10.68 42.59 -23.81
CA MET A 64 -11.75 43.14 -23.00
C MET A 64 -11.51 42.95 -21.50
N THR A 65 -12.34 43.58 -20.65
CA THR A 65 -12.22 43.42 -19.20
C THR A 65 -12.44 41.97 -18.77
N LYS A 66 -11.82 41.54 -17.66
CA LYS A 66 -11.91 40.17 -17.14
C LYS A 66 -13.34 39.72 -16.87
N GLU A 67 -14.19 40.62 -16.39
CA GLU A 67 -15.60 40.38 -16.13
C GLU A 67 -16.37 40.15 -17.42
N LYS A 68 -16.11 40.96 -18.44
CA LYS A 68 -16.73 40.83 -19.76
C LYS A 68 -16.26 39.55 -20.46
N ALA A 69 -14.97 39.25 -20.41
CA ALA A 69 -14.38 38.03 -20.97
C ALA A 69 -15.02 36.77 -20.36
N LYS A 70 -15.13 36.72 -19.03
CA LYS A 70 -15.81 35.60 -18.34
C LYS A 70 -17.28 35.50 -18.72
N LYS A 71 -18.00 36.61 -18.81
CA LYS A 71 -19.41 36.60 -19.21
C LYS A 71 -19.58 36.10 -20.64
N THR A 72 -18.71 36.52 -21.56
CA THR A 72 -18.69 36.03 -22.94
C THR A 72 -18.43 34.53 -22.99
N ALA A 73 -17.39 34.03 -22.31
CA ALA A 73 -17.09 32.59 -22.26
C ALA A 73 -18.23 31.75 -21.66
N ILE A 74 -18.93 32.28 -20.63
CA ILE A 74 -20.13 31.63 -20.07
C ILE A 74 -21.25 31.57 -21.11
N SER A 75 -21.48 32.66 -21.86
CA SER A 75 -22.50 32.70 -22.89
C SER A 75 -22.20 31.73 -24.04
N GLU A 76 -20.94 31.65 -24.49
CA GLU A 76 -20.49 30.65 -25.49
C GLU A 76 -20.80 29.23 -24.99
N ALA A 77 -20.36 28.89 -23.77
CA ALA A 77 -20.60 27.57 -23.19
C ALA A 77 -22.10 27.24 -23.00
N CYS A 78 -22.92 28.22 -22.59
CA CYS A 78 -24.36 28.01 -22.42
C CYS A 78 -25.05 27.59 -23.72
N VAL A 79 -24.61 28.14 -24.86
CA VAL A 79 -25.11 27.76 -26.19
C VAL A 79 -24.74 26.30 -26.48
N ASP A 80 -23.47 25.93 -26.29
CA ASP A 80 -22.98 24.58 -26.58
C ASP A 80 -23.63 23.50 -25.69
N PHE A 81 -23.81 23.79 -24.40
CA PHE A 81 -24.47 22.88 -23.46
C PHE A 81 -26.00 22.88 -23.59
N SER A 82 -26.58 23.87 -24.26
CA SER A 82 -28.03 24.16 -24.21
C SER A 82 -28.54 24.32 -22.77
N TRP A 83 -27.77 24.99 -21.91
CA TRP A 83 -28.08 25.21 -20.49
C TRP A 83 -28.26 26.70 -20.18
N THR A 84 -29.07 27.01 -19.18
CA THR A 84 -29.13 28.36 -18.61
C THR A 84 -27.81 28.72 -17.93
N GLU A 85 -27.50 30.02 -17.85
CA GLU A 85 -26.30 30.45 -17.11
C GLU A 85 -26.30 30.00 -15.64
N LYS A 86 -27.50 29.89 -15.03
CA LYS A 86 -27.66 29.40 -13.66
C LYS A 86 -27.27 27.93 -13.54
N GLU A 87 -27.72 27.07 -14.44
CA GLU A 87 -27.37 25.65 -14.47
C GLU A 87 -25.87 25.45 -14.69
N LEU A 88 -25.30 26.16 -15.67
CA LEU A 88 -23.88 26.08 -15.95
C LEU A 88 -23.05 26.52 -14.74
N ARG A 89 -23.35 27.67 -14.12
CA ARG A 89 -22.64 28.13 -12.91
C ARG A 89 -22.74 27.13 -11.76
N ASN A 90 -23.90 26.50 -11.56
CA ASN A 90 -24.08 25.48 -10.53
C ASN A 90 -23.21 24.23 -10.79
N LYS A 91 -23.13 23.77 -12.05
CA LYS A 91 -22.27 22.63 -12.43
C LYS A 91 -20.78 22.99 -12.33
N MET A 92 -20.40 24.15 -12.86
CA MET A 92 -19.04 24.68 -12.79
C MET A 92 -18.53 24.80 -11.35
N ALA A 93 -19.38 25.16 -10.39
CA ALA A 93 -18.97 25.26 -8.99
C ALA A 93 -18.40 23.94 -8.44
N ILE A 94 -18.92 22.80 -8.90
CA ILE A 94 -18.45 21.46 -8.56
C ILE A 94 -17.22 21.08 -9.39
N TRP A 95 -17.27 21.33 -10.70
CA TRP A 95 -16.18 20.99 -11.62
C TRP A 95 -14.89 21.75 -11.28
N ARG A 96 -15.00 22.97 -10.75
CA ARG A 96 -13.87 23.73 -10.17
C ARG A 96 -13.17 22.95 -9.07
N GLY A 97 -13.92 22.31 -8.17
CA GLY A 97 -13.32 21.45 -7.15
C GLY A 97 -12.54 20.27 -7.76
N TYR A 98 -13.03 19.67 -8.83
CA TYR A 98 -12.28 18.61 -9.54
C TYR A 98 -11.01 19.14 -10.19
N HIS A 99 -11.09 20.32 -10.80
CA HIS A 99 -9.94 21.02 -11.34
C HIS A 99 -8.90 21.31 -10.24
N ASP A 100 -9.30 21.86 -9.11
CA ASP A 100 -8.39 22.22 -8.02
C ASP A 100 -7.68 21.00 -7.43
N ILE A 101 -8.40 19.88 -7.24
CA ILE A 101 -7.81 18.60 -6.81
C ILE A 101 -6.81 18.08 -7.83
N ARG A 102 -7.17 18.09 -9.11
CA ARG A 102 -6.25 17.68 -10.18
C ARG A 102 -5.01 18.56 -10.22
N SER A 103 -5.17 19.86 -10.00
CA SER A 103 -4.06 20.83 -10.01
C SER A 103 -3.13 20.64 -8.81
N ALA A 104 -3.65 20.26 -7.64
CA ALA A 104 -2.85 20.01 -6.45
C ALA A 104 -2.26 18.57 -6.39
N GLY A 105 -3.11 17.55 -6.48
CA GLY A 105 -2.76 16.14 -6.28
C GLY A 105 -2.53 15.33 -7.56
N GLY A 106 -2.67 15.94 -8.73
CA GLY A 106 -2.55 15.27 -10.02
C GLY A 106 -3.78 14.45 -10.43
N TRP A 107 -3.70 13.80 -11.59
CA TRP A 107 -4.80 13.01 -12.14
C TRP A 107 -5.13 11.78 -11.29
N ALA A 108 -4.13 11.12 -10.70
CA ALA A 108 -4.33 9.96 -9.84
C ALA A 108 -5.23 10.31 -8.63
N ALA A 109 -4.97 11.44 -7.96
CA ALA A 109 -5.80 11.90 -6.86
C ALA A 109 -7.26 12.08 -7.29
N LEU A 110 -7.52 12.69 -8.46
CA LEU A 110 -8.87 12.88 -8.97
C LEU A 110 -9.57 11.57 -9.37
N VAL A 111 -8.87 10.69 -10.09
CA VAL A 111 -9.41 9.43 -10.62
C VAL A 111 -9.81 8.47 -9.50
N PHE A 112 -9.03 8.43 -8.41
CA PHE A 112 -9.18 7.48 -7.32
C PHE A 112 -9.83 8.08 -6.04
N ALA A 113 -10.23 9.35 -6.03
CA ALA A 113 -10.91 9.99 -4.90
C ALA A 113 -12.27 9.35 -4.50
N GLY A 114 -12.78 8.40 -5.28
CA GLY A 114 -14.00 7.65 -4.96
C GLY A 114 -15.30 8.46 -5.03
N MET A 115 -16.41 7.86 -4.58
CA MET A 115 -17.75 8.47 -4.68
C MET A 115 -17.98 9.63 -3.69
N GLY A 116 -17.22 9.69 -2.59
CA GLY A 116 -17.31 10.76 -1.59
C GLY A 116 -16.95 12.14 -2.15
N LEU A 117 -16.13 12.19 -3.20
CA LEU A 117 -15.62 13.43 -3.78
C LEU A 117 -16.72 14.38 -4.27
N TYR A 118 -17.78 13.85 -4.89
CA TYR A 118 -18.90 14.67 -5.35
C TYR A 118 -19.55 15.44 -4.20
N ARG A 119 -19.76 14.77 -3.05
CA ARG A 119 -20.33 15.39 -1.86
C ARG A 119 -19.42 16.50 -1.36
N PHE A 120 -18.11 16.28 -1.29
CA PHE A 120 -17.14 17.29 -0.86
C PHE A 120 -17.11 18.52 -1.78
N CYS A 121 -16.97 18.34 -3.09
CA CYS A 121 -16.91 19.46 -4.04
C CYS A 121 -18.22 20.25 -4.11
N LYS A 122 -19.38 19.59 -3.92
CA LYS A 122 -20.68 20.26 -3.91
C LYS A 122 -20.85 21.24 -2.75
N TYR A 123 -20.36 20.89 -1.56
CA TYR A 123 -20.57 21.72 -0.37
C TYR A 123 -19.39 22.65 -0.04
N ARG A 124 -18.23 22.54 -0.72
CA ARG A 124 -17.04 23.40 -0.57
C ARG A 124 -16.49 23.54 0.87
N VAL A 125 -16.96 22.74 1.83
CA VAL A 125 -16.71 22.96 3.27
C VAL A 125 -15.25 22.69 3.68
N SER A 126 -14.36 22.22 2.80
CA SER A 126 -13.09 21.62 3.26
C SER A 126 -11.86 21.83 2.37
N PHE A 127 -11.90 22.66 1.32
CA PHE A 127 -10.70 22.96 0.53
C PHE A 127 -9.96 24.17 1.07
N THR A 128 -9.16 23.95 2.11
CA THR A 128 -8.21 24.94 2.64
C THR A 128 -6.86 24.81 1.94
N GLU A 129 -6.03 25.85 2.05
CA GLU A 129 -4.65 25.80 1.51
C GLU A 129 -3.85 24.65 2.13
N ASP A 130 -4.04 24.38 3.43
CA ASP A 130 -3.41 23.24 4.13
C ASP A 130 -3.79 21.89 3.50
N THR A 131 -5.06 21.73 3.13
CA THR A 131 -5.55 20.49 2.48
C THR A 131 -4.92 20.31 1.11
N PHE A 132 -4.79 21.39 0.33
CA PHE A 132 -4.10 21.34 -0.95
C PHE A 132 -2.59 21.14 -0.82
N GLN A 133 -1.98 21.66 0.25
CA GLN A 133 -0.57 21.40 0.56
C GLN A 133 -0.35 19.92 0.85
N GLN A 134 -1.23 19.29 1.63
CA GLN A 134 -1.20 17.84 1.86
C GLN A 134 -1.39 17.05 0.55
N LEU A 135 -2.36 17.43 -0.29
CA LEU A 135 -2.56 16.79 -1.59
C LEU A 135 -1.32 16.88 -2.49
N ARG A 136 -0.67 18.04 -2.54
CA ARG A 136 0.60 18.22 -3.27
C ARG A 136 1.70 17.30 -2.73
N ALA A 137 1.84 17.22 -1.41
CA ALA A 137 2.82 16.35 -0.77
C ALA A 137 2.58 14.85 -1.04
N LEU A 138 1.31 14.44 -1.21
CA LEU A 138 0.91 13.06 -1.47
C LEU A 138 0.86 12.70 -2.97
N ARG A 139 1.06 13.65 -3.88
CA ARG A 139 0.87 13.44 -5.32
C ARG A 139 1.62 12.22 -5.86
N HIS A 140 2.93 12.12 -5.61
CA HIS A 140 3.73 11.00 -6.11
C HIS A 140 3.37 9.67 -5.44
N ARG A 141 2.88 9.71 -4.20
CA ARG A 141 2.38 8.52 -3.50
C ARG A 141 1.17 7.93 -4.20
N PHE A 142 0.23 8.80 -4.58
CA PHE A 142 -0.95 8.40 -5.35
C PHE A 142 -0.59 7.94 -6.75
N GLU A 143 0.36 8.59 -7.43
CA GLU A 143 0.84 8.14 -8.75
C GLU A 143 1.49 6.74 -8.67
N VAL A 144 2.37 6.48 -7.70
CA VAL A 144 2.97 5.13 -7.51
C VAL A 144 1.89 4.07 -7.31
N ALA A 145 0.94 4.33 -6.38
CA ALA A 145 -0.12 3.38 -6.09
C ALA A 145 -1.02 3.15 -7.32
N ALA A 146 -1.46 4.22 -7.99
CA ALA A 146 -2.29 4.12 -9.18
C ALA A 146 -1.62 3.32 -10.29
N ASP A 147 -0.34 3.58 -10.55
CA ASP A 147 0.41 2.97 -11.66
C ASP A 147 0.66 1.48 -11.49
N CYS A 148 1.02 1.10 -10.26
CA CYS A 148 1.39 -0.27 -9.95
C CYS A 148 0.15 -1.13 -9.70
N LEU A 149 -0.91 -0.57 -9.08
CA LEU A 149 -2.14 -1.32 -8.76
C LEU A 149 -3.17 -1.30 -9.91
N HIS A 150 -3.15 -0.27 -10.76
CA HIS A 150 -4.09 -0.11 -11.86
C HIS A 150 -3.38 0.26 -13.18
N PRO A 151 -2.55 -0.62 -13.77
CA PRO A 151 -1.67 -0.29 -14.91
C PRO A 151 -2.30 0.38 -16.14
N ARG A 152 -3.62 0.29 -16.31
CA ARG A 152 -4.38 0.86 -17.43
C ARG A 152 -5.11 2.16 -17.11
N TRP A 153 -5.03 2.67 -15.88
CA TRP A 153 -5.82 3.83 -15.45
C TRP A 153 -5.53 5.09 -16.29
N ARG A 154 -4.28 5.27 -16.74
CA ARG A 154 -3.89 6.41 -17.57
C ARG A 154 -4.48 6.42 -18.97
N SER A 155 -4.96 5.29 -19.49
CA SER A 155 -5.67 5.27 -20.78
C SER A 155 -6.92 6.16 -20.74
N LEU A 156 -7.49 6.41 -19.55
CA LEU A 156 -8.60 7.34 -19.36
C LEU A 156 -8.22 8.80 -19.69
N LEU A 157 -6.94 9.15 -19.59
CA LEU A 157 -6.44 10.51 -19.81
C LEU A 157 -6.36 10.88 -21.30
N ALA A 158 -6.42 9.90 -22.21
CA ALA A 158 -6.40 10.11 -23.65
C ALA A 158 -7.53 11.04 -24.12
N ILE A 159 -8.70 10.98 -23.47
CA ILE A 159 -9.88 11.79 -23.82
C ILE A 159 -9.65 13.30 -23.69
N VAL A 160 -8.66 13.71 -22.89
CA VAL A 160 -8.27 15.12 -22.68
C VAL A 160 -6.86 15.42 -23.19
N GLY A 161 -6.30 14.52 -24.01
CA GLY A 161 -4.95 14.68 -24.57
C GLY A 161 -3.82 14.69 -23.53
N ALA A 162 -4.06 14.18 -22.32
CA ALA A 162 -3.05 14.13 -21.27
C ALA A 162 -2.18 12.86 -21.38
N PRO A 163 -0.95 12.85 -20.80
CA PRO A 163 -0.02 11.73 -20.95
C PRO A 163 -0.61 10.39 -20.49
N THR A 164 -0.52 9.38 -21.36
CA THR A 164 -1.05 8.04 -21.10
C THR A 164 0.00 7.04 -20.62
N GLU A 165 1.28 7.39 -20.70
CA GLU A 165 2.40 6.54 -20.34
C GLU A 165 2.50 6.36 -18.82
N ARG A 166 2.76 5.12 -18.39
CA ARG A 166 3.00 4.84 -16.98
C ARG A 166 4.32 5.45 -16.55
N ARG A 167 4.32 6.07 -15.37
CA ARG A 167 5.53 6.63 -14.76
C ARG A 167 6.24 5.60 -13.90
N TYR A 168 5.46 4.83 -13.15
CA TYR A 168 5.94 3.78 -12.28
C TYR A 168 5.47 2.41 -12.80
N THR A 169 6.30 1.39 -12.71
CA THR A 169 5.99 0.05 -13.23
C THR A 169 6.49 -1.02 -12.26
N GLY A 170 6.05 -2.26 -12.42
CA GLY A 170 6.41 -3.34 -11.51
C GLY A 170 5.59 -3.31 -10.23
N HIS A 171 6.18 -3.75 -9.13
CA HIS A 171 5.52 -3.88 -7.85
C HIS A 171 5.49 -2.52 -7.12
N PRO A 172 4.42 -2.18 -6.35
CA PRO A 172 4.35 -0.88 -5.66
C PRO A 172 5.53 -0.61 -4.72
N HIS A 173 6.09 -1.67 -4.13
CA HIS A 173 7.22 -1.59 -3.20
C HIS A 173 8.60 -1.62 -3.89
N ASP A 174 8.65 -1.60 -5.23
CA ASP A 174 9.86 -1.28 -5.99
C ASP A 174 10.14 0.23 -6.02
N TRP A 175 9.22 1.04 -5.51
CA TRP A 175 9.29 2.49 -5.51
C TRP A 175 9.32 3.03 -4.08
N VAL A 176 10.36 3.77 -3.76
CA VAL A 176 10.55 4.44 -2.48
C VAL A 176 10.10 5.88 -2.64
N VAL A 177 9.01 6.25 -1.98
CA VAL A 177 8.57 7.64 -2.02
C VAL A 177 9.47 8.49 -1.12
N CYS A 178 9.96 9.59 -1.68
CA CYS A 178 10.83 10.53 -1.00
C CYS A 178 10.00 11.51 -0.14
N GLY A 179 10.61 12.62 0.29
CA GLY A 179 9.97 13.60 1.15
C GLY A 179 8.69 14.20 0.54
N PRO A 180 8.01 15.09 1.26
CA PRO A 180 6.80 15.75 0.77
C PRO A 180 7.02 16.40 -0.60
N GLY A 181 6.37 15.87 -1.65
CA GLY A 181 6.43 16.42 -3.01
C GLY A 181 7.58 15.89 -3.88
N ASP A 182 8.46 15.04 -3.35
CA ASP A 182 9.54 14.45 -4.13
C ASP A 182 9.04 13.27 -4.98
N GLU A 183 9.70 13.06 -6.11
CA GLU A 183 9.46 11.90 -6.97
C GLU A 183 9.93 10.60 -6.29
N ALA A 184 9.20 9.50 -6.53
CA ALA A 184 9.58 8.19 -6.05
C ALA A 184 10.83 7.67 -6.77
N LEU A 185 11.76 7.08 -6.01
CA LEU A 185 12.99 6.48 -6.51
C LEU A 185 12.85 4.96 -6.63
N PRO A 186 13.51 4.32 -7.61
CA PRO A 186 13.64 2.87 -7.60
C PRO A 186 14.30 2.38 -6.30
N LEU A 187 13.77 1.31 -5.74
CA LEU A 187 14.24 0.73 -4.49
C LEU A 187 15.75 0.47 -4.49
N ALA A 188 16.26 -0.13 -5.56
CA ALA A 188 17.68 -0.46 -5.68
C ALA A 188 18.60 0.76 -5.53
N THR A 189 18.20 1.89 -6.11
CA THR A 189 18.95 3.15 -6.02
C THR A 189 19.20 3.59 -4.58
N THR A 190 18.28 3.28 -3.66
CA THR A 190 18.43 3.63 -2.23
C THR A 190 19.42 2.74 -1.47
N TYR A 191 19.85 1.62 -2.05
CA TYR A 191 20.81 0.67 -1.47
C TYR A 191 22.17 0.66 -2.17
N HIS A 192 22.30 1.27 -3.36
CA HIS A 192 23.53 1.27 -4.15
C HIS A 192 24.78 1.84 -3.43
N GLN A 193 24.59 2.60 -2.35
CA GLN A 193 25.70 3.08 -1.53
C GLN A 193 26.37 1.98 -0.68
N TRP A 194 25.67 0.87 -0.42
CA TRP A 194 26.21 -0.30 0.31
C TRP A 194 26.37 -1.52 -0.60
N ASP A 195 25.47 -1.71 -1.56
CA ASP A 195 25.53 -2.81 -2.51
C ASP A 195 25.14 -2.30 -3.91
N ARG A 196 26.14 -2.14 -4.78
CA ARG A 196 25.97 -1.64 -6.15
C ARG A 196 25.12 -2.58 -7.02
N ASN A 197 25.03 -3.85 -6.64
CA ASN A 197 24.28 -4.89 -7.36
C ASN A 197 22.99 -5.27 -6.61
N PHE A 198 22.53 -4.41 -5.69
CA PHE A 198 21.34 -4.67 -4.90
C PHE A 198 20.15 -4.97 -5.81
N SER A 199 19.51 -6.11 -5.57
CA SER A 199 18.25 -6.51 -6.18
C SER A 199 17.35 -7.11 -5.12
N TYR A 200 16.04 -6.98 -5.33
CA TYR A 200 15.06 -7.46 -4.38
C TYR A 200 13.89 -8.14 -5.09
N THR A 201 13.56 -9.36 -4.67
CA THR A 201 12.43 -10.13 -5.22
C THR A 201 11.27 -10.10 -4.23
N HIS A 202 10.12 -9.58 -4.65
CA HIS A 202 8.91 -9.62 -3.84
C HIS A 202 8.29 -11.02 -3.83
N LEU A 203 7.94 -11.51 -2.65
CA LEU A 203 7.34 -12.81 -2.41
C LEU A 203 5.95 -12.65 -1.79
N ASP A 204 5.00 -13.42 -2.29
CA ASP A 204 3.67 -13.57 -1.69
C ASP A 204 3.70 -14.56 -0.52
N GLU A 205 4.55 -15.60 -0.60
CA GLU A 205 4.75 -16.63 0.41
C GLU A 205 6.23 -16.93 0.63
N SER A 206 6.58 -17.39 1.83
CA SER A 206 7.97 -17.69 2.17
C SER A 206 8.49 -18.88 1.38
N ALA A 207 9.69 -18.75 0.83
CA ALA A 207 10.38 -19.83 0.13
C ALA A 207 11.23 -20.65 1.10
N ILE A 208 11.20 -21.97 0.99
CA ILE A 208 12.07 -22.86 1.77
C ILE A 208 13.46 -22.87 1.16
N ASP A 209 14.48 -22.72 2.00
CA ASP A 209 15.86 -22.96 1.63
C ASP A 209 16.11 -24.48 1.57
N GLU A 210 16.08 -25.03 0.35
CA GLU A 210 16.29 -26.47 0.13
C GLU A 210 17.68 -26.94 0.55
N GLU A 211 18.70 -26.08 0.57
CA GLU A 211 20.04 -26.44 1.05
C GLU A 211 20.05 -26.65 2.57
N ALA A 212 19.29 -25.81 3.31
CA ALA A 212 19.20 -25.90 4.75
C ALA A 212 18.20 -26.96 5.23
N TRP A 213 17.09 -27.15 4.51
CA TRP A 213 15.94 -27.93 4.99
C TRP A 213 15.45 -29.03 4.04
N GLY A 214 15.99 -29.13 2.82
CA GLY A 214 15.43 -30.01 1.78
C GLY A 214 13.96 -29.68 1.53
N LEU A 215 13.10 -30.71 1.53
CA LEU A 215 11.65 -30.56 1.34
C LEU A 215 10.87 -30.32 2.65
N PHE A 216 11.56 -30.21 3.78
CA PHE A 216 10.94 -30.06 5.08
C PHE A 216 10.70 -28.57 5.41
N ASP A 217 9.47 -28.21 5.77
CA ASP A 217 9.20 -26.87 6.32
C ASP A 217 9.32 -26.92 7.86
N PRO A 218 10.35 -26.28 8.47
CA PRO A 218 10.55 -26.26 9.92
C PRO A 218 9.45 -25.53 10.69
N ARG A 219 8.59 -24.79 10.01
CA ARG A 219 7.43 -24.09 10.58
C ARG A 219 6.24 -25.02 10.79
N THR A 220 6.27 -26.24 10.27
CA THR A 220 5.16 -27.20 10.39
C THR A 220 4.93 -27.59 11.85
N VAL A 221 3.77 -27.24 12.39
CA VAL A 221 3.27 -27.61 13.72
C VAL A 221 2.33 -28.81 13.62
N THR A 222 1.31 -28.72 12.77
CA THR A 222 0.34 -29.80 12.54
C THR A 222 0.52 -30.34 11.12
N PRO A 223 0.94 -31.61 10.94
CA PRO A 223 1.18 -32.17 9.61
C PRO A 223 -0.09 -32.30 8.77
N LEU A 224 0.07 -32.25 7.43
CA LEU A 224 -0.98 -32.22 6.39
C LEU A 224 -1.98 -33.40 6.38
N ASN A 225 -1.72 -34.45 7.14
CA ASN A 225 -2.44 -35.72 7.00
C ASN A 225 -3.79 -35.75 7.73
N ASP A 226 -4.16 -34.71 8.46
CA ASP A 226 -5.48 -34.58 9.11
C ASP A 226 -6.09 -33.18 8.89
N PRO A 227 -6.88 -32.97 7.82
CA PRO A 227 -7.55 -31.70 7.54
C PRO A 227 -8.58 -31.29 8.60
N ALA A 228 -9.07 -32.23 9.42
CA ALA A 228 -9.95 -31.91 10.54
C ALA A 228 -9.17 -31.33 11.74
N ALA A 229 -7.84 -31.43 11.73
CA ALA A 229 -6.96 -30.96 12.81
C ALA A 229 -6.58 -29.48 12.71
N TYR A 230 -6.91 -28.77 11.63
CA TYR A 230 -6.60 -27.33 11.51
C TYR A 230 -7.60 -26.48 12.26
N GLN A 231 -7.47 -26.48 13.58
CA GLN A 231 -8.18 -25.58 14.49
C GLN A 231 -7.30 -24.40 14.86
N CYS A 232 -7.87 -23.21 14.81
CA CYS A 232 -7.19 -21.98 15.21
C CYS A 232 -6.91 -22.01 16.72
N THR A 233 -5.66 -21.77 17.13
CA THR A 233 -5.29 -21.73 18.56
C THR A 233 -5.82 -20.51 19.30
N ILE A 234 -6.33 -19.50 18.58
CA ILE A 234 -6.85 -18.25 19.16
C ILE A 234 -8.37 -18.33 19.36
N CYS A 235 -9.12 -18.69 18.32
CA CYS A 235 -10.58 -18.71 18.35
C CYS A 235 -11.19 -20.11 18.38
N SER A 236 -10.38 -21.18 18.32
CA SER A 236 -10.80 -22.58 18.27
C SER A 236 -11.61 -22.98 17.03
N GLU A 237 -11.79 -22.06 16.08
CA GLU A 237 -12.54 -22.33 14.85
C GLU A 237 -11.70 -23.03 13.78
N ARG A 238 -12.39 -23.76 12.91
CA ARG A 238 -11.77 -24.48 11.79
C ARG A 238 -11.15 -23.51 10.78
N GLN A 239 -9.92 -23.78 10.39
CA GLN A 239 -9.18 -23.07 9.35
C GLN A 239 -9.25 -23.85 8.03
N SER A 240 -9.40 -23.13 6.92
CA SER A 240 -9.38 -23.69 5.57
C SER A 240 -9.10 -22.57 4.56
N ASP A 241 -8.41 -22.88 3.46
CA ASP A 241 -8.34 -21.93 2.33
C ASP A 241 -9.65 -21.93 1.50
N ASP A 242 -10.44 -23.01 1.56
CA ASP A 242 -11.79 -23.05 1.00
C ASP A 242 -12.78 -22.28 1.91
N PRO A 243 -13.42 -21.20 1.42
CA PRO A 243 -14.31 -20.37 2.24
C PRO A 243 -15.53 -21.12 2.75
N ARG A 244 -15.93 -22.22 2.09
CA ARG A 244 -17.08 -23.03 2.51
C ARG A 244 -16.80 -23.85 3.77
N HIS A 245 -15.52 -24.11 4.04
CA HIS A 245 -15.07 -24.92 5.16
C HIS A 245 -14.34 -24.11 6.23
N ASN A 246 -13.98 -22.85 5.92
CA ASN A 246 -13.31 -21.95 6.84
C ASN A 246 -14.31 -21.23 7.75
N VAL A 247 -14.12 -21.34 9.06
CA VAL A 247 -14.91 -20.62 10.07
C VAL A 247 -14.04 -19.61 10.82
N CYS A 248 -12.72 -19.78 10.80
CA CYS A 248 -11.78 -18.86 11.43
C CYS A 248 -11.78 -17.46 10.78
N ALA A 249 -11.98 -16.43 11.59
CA ALA A 249 -11.92 -15.02 11.19
C ALA A 249 -10.67 -14.27 11.68
N CYS A 250 -9.79 -14.93 12.46
CA CYS A 250 -8.54 -14.34 12.92
C CYS A 250 -7.67 -13.92 11.73
N PHE A 251 -7.26 -12.66 11.70
CA PHE A 251 -6.44 -12.09 10.62
C PHE A 251 -6.99 -12.38 9.22
N SER A 252 -8.33 -12.32 9.06
CA SER A 252 -9.05 -12.64 7.81
C SER A 252 -8.65 -11.77 6.60
N ASN A 253 -7.97 -10.64 6.85
CA ASN A 253 -7.38 -9.82 5.81
C ASN A 253 -6.06 -10.39 5.23
N LEU A 254 -5.43 -11.37 5.88
CA LEU A 254 -4.25 -12.10 5.38
C LEU A 254 -4.53 -13.58 5.09
N TYR A 255 -5.45 -14.19 5.85
CA TYR A 255 -5.71 -15.63 5.79
C TYR A 255 -7.16 -15.96 5.42
N GLY A 256 -7.38 -17.21 5.01
CA GLY A 256 -8.67 -17.67 4.50
C GLY A 256 -8.94 -17.10 3.11
N SER A 257 -10.21 -16.91 2.77
CA SER A 257 -10.60 -16.62 1.39
C SER A 257 -10.98 -15.15 1.14
N ALA A 258 -11.05 -14.36 2.20
CA ALA A 258 -11.33 -12.93 2.16
C ALA A 258 -10.04 -12.08 2.27
N LYS A 259 -8.90 -12.62 1.82
CA LYS A 259 -7.61 -11.95 1.87
C LYS A 259 -7.70 -10.58 1.17
N ALA A 260 -7.09 -9.57 1.79
CA ALA A 260 -6.92 -8.28 1.16
C ALA A 260 -6.04 -8.44 -0.09
N GLY A 261 -6.46 -7.88 -1.22
CA GLY A 261 -5.67 -7.96 -2.46
C GLY A 261 -4.37 -7.16 -2.39
N PHE A 262 -4.36 -6.06 -1.63
CA PHE A 262 -3.18 -5.24 -1.37
C PHE A 262 -3.28 -4.63 0.01
N MET A 263 -2.15 -4.52 0.70
CA MET A 263 -2.08 -3.79 1.96
C MET A 263 -1.81 -2.31 1.69
N PRO A 264 -2.55 -1.37 2.30
CA PRO A 264 -2.37 0.07 2.09
C PRO A 264 -1.16 0.57 2.87
N VAL A 265 0.03 0.19 2.42
CA VAL A 265 1.32 0.63 2.94
C VAL A 265 2.20 1.08 1.78
N GLN A 266 3.24 1.86 2.09
CA GLN A 266 4.19 2.33 1.09
C GLN A 266 5.60 2.41 1.67
N VAL A 267 6.59 2.05 0.85
CA VAL A 267 7.99 2.23 1.21
C VAL A 267 8.35 3.70 1.02
N TYR A 268 8.98 4.30 2.02
CA TYR A 268 9.39 5.70 1.95
C TYR A 268 10.82 5.91 2.45
N ARG A 269 11.44 7.00 2.03
CA ARG A 269 12.75 7.42 2.54
C ARG A 269 12.57 8.06 3.91
N THR A 270 13.18 7.45 4.94
CA THR A 270 13.11 8.01 6.29
C THR A 270 13.94 9.32 6.36
N PRO A 271 13.45 10.36 7.06
CA PRO A 271 14.22 11.58 7.24
C PRO A 271 15.31 11.44 8.30
N THR A 272 15.24 10.41 9.15
CA THR A 272 16.09 10.25 10.35
C THR A 272 17.29 9.34 10.14
N GLY A 273 17.63 9.00 8.89
CA GLY A 273 18.82 8.19 8.58
C GLY A 273 18.63 6.68 8.73
N LYS A 274 17.43 6.19 9.06
CA LYS A 274 17.06 4.75 9.08
C LYS A 274 16.96 4.11 7.68
N ASN A 275 17.52 4.75 6.66
CA ASN A 275 17.36 4.39 5.25
C ASN A 275 15.88 4.44 4.81
N ASN A 276 15.28 3.30 4.50
CA ASN A 276 13.89 3.20 4.08
C ASN A 276 13.01 2.72 5.24
N GLY A 277 11.76 3.17 5.26
CA GLY A 277 10.75 2.79 6.23
C GLY A 277 9.47 2.33 5.56
N LEU A 278 8.56 1.78 6.35
CA LEU A 278 7.21 1.43 5.91
C LEU A 278 6.20 2.42 6.49
N LEU A 279 5.36 2.98 5.65
CA LEU A 279 4.34 3.94 6.04
C LEU A 279 2.94 3.35 5.90
N ALA A 280 2.04 3.69 6.82
CA ALA A 280 0.62 3.40 6.70
C ALA A 280 -0.06 4.40 5.75
N CYS A 281 -0.73 3.93 4.69
CA CYS A 281 -1.50 4.78 3.78
C CYS A 281 -2.95 5.00 4.26
N CYS A 282 -3.42 4.18 5.20
CA CYS A 282 -4.67 4.38 5.94
C CYS A 282 -4.47 4.01 7.41
N SER A 283 -5.42 4.36 8.26
CA SER A 283 -5.37 3.91 9.65
C SER A 283 -5.56 2.39 9.75
N PHE A 284 -4.85 1.76 10.68
CA PHE A 284 -4.96 0.34 11.02
C PHE A 284 -5.45 0.21 12.46
N GLU A 285 -6.63 -0.36 12.66
CA GLU A 285 -7.17 -0.62 13.98
C GLU A 285 -6.28 -1.58 14.78
N ARG A 286 -6.26 -1.43 16.10
CA ARG A 286 -5.52 -2.32 17.01
C ARG A 286 -5.95 -3.77 16.79
N GLY A 287 -4.98 -4.68 16.68
CA GLY A 287 -5.21 -6.10 16.44
C GLY A 287 -5.34 -6.48 14.96
N THR A 288 -5.39 -5.50 14.04
CA THR A 288 -5.41 -5.77 12.60
C THR A 288 -4.04 -6.25 12.14
N ALA A 289 -4.01 -7.32 11.34
CA ALA A 289 -2.77 -7.74 10.69
C ALA A 289 -2.39 -6.78 9.56
N ILE A 290 -1.12 -6.39 9.50
CA ILE A 290 -0.54 -5.53 8.47
C ILE A 290 0.14 -6.40 7.40
N GLY A 291 0.77 -7.51 7.76
CA GLY A 291 1.41 -8.39 6.80
C GLY A 291 2.05 -9.60 7.47
N GLU A 292 2.19 -10.70 6.73
CA GLU A 292 3.06 -11.80 7.14
C GLU A 292 4.52 -11.41 6.89
N PHE A 293 5.41 -11.76 7.81
CA PHE A 293 6.86 -11.62 7.64
C PHE A 293 7.37 -12.72 6.71
N VAL A 294 7.35 -12.43 5.42
CA VAL A 294 7.63 -13.39 4.34
C VAL A 294 9.08 -13.28 3.88
N GLY A 295 9.81 -14.39 3.79
CA GLY A 295 11.19 -14.39 3.32
C GLY A 295 11.70 -15.80 3.00
N GLN A 296 13.01 -15.95 2.89
CA GLN A 296 13.61 -17.28 2.81
C GLN A 296 13.63 -17.94 4.19
N ILE A 297 13.06 -19.14 4.31
CA ILE A 297 13.09 -19.95 5.52
C ILE A 297 14.39 -20.75 5.52
N THR A 298 15.31 -20.41 6.40
CA THR A 298 16.69 -20.92 6.41
C THR A 298 17.18 -21.17 7.83
N SER A 299 18.45 -21.51 8.00
CA SER A 299 19.14 -21.71 9.27
C SER A 299 20.60 -21.29 9.14
N GLY A 300 21.24 -20.92 10.26
CA GLY A 300 22.67 -20.63 10.30
C GLY A 300 23.10 -19.28 9.72
N VAL A 301 22.17 -18.42 9.30
CA VAL A 301 22.48 -17.05 8.90
C VAL A 301 22.92 -16.26 10.14
N ALA A 302 24.13 -15.71 10.09
CA ALA A 302 24.73 -14.95 11.17
C ALA A 302 25.13 -13.55 10.68
N ASN A 303 25.23 -12.58 11.61
CA ASN A 303 25.62 -11.19 11.35
C ASN A 303 24.72 -10.41 10.38
N LEU A 304 23.53 -10.94 10.08
CA LEU A 304 22.51 -10.30 9.25
C LEU A 304 21.19 -10.24 10.01
N ASP A 305 20.34 -9.30 9.61
CA ASP A 305 19.04 -9.11 10.23
C ASP A 305 18.10 -10.27 9.80
N VAL A 306 17.75 -11.14 10.74
CA VAL A 306 16.86 -12.28 10.56
C VAL A 306 15.80 -12.32 11.64
N MET A 307 14.61 -12.82 11.30
CA MET A 307 13.58 -13.15 12.27
C MET A 307 13.74 -14.59 12.72
N VAL A 308 13.79 -14.84 14.03
CA VAL A 308 13.95 -16.19 14.59
C VAL A 308 12.60 -16.76 15.02
N GLY A 309 12.26 -17.92 14.46
CA GLY A 309 11.09 -18.70 14.84
C GLY A 309 11.50 -20.05 15.43
N GLN A 310 10.58 -20.69 16.14
CA GLN A 310 10.81 -22.01 16.72
C GLN A 310 9.49 -22.77 16.83
N THR A 311 9.51 -24.02 16.39
CA THR A 311 8.48 -25.02 16.64
C THR A 311 9.06 -26.13 17.52
N ASP A 312 8.23 -27.10 17.90
CA ASP A 312 8.71 -28.31 18.60
C ASP A 312 9.65 -29.16 17.73
N ARG A 313 9.65 -28.93 16.41
CA ARG A 313 10.48 -29.68 15.46
C ARG A 313 11.85 -29.04 15.25
N ALA A 314 11.91 -27.72 15.11
CA ALA A 314 13.15 -27.01 14.84
C ALA A 314 13.08 -25.51 15.16
N ALA A 315 14.23 -24.92 15.45
CA ALA A 315 14.44 -23.48 15.34
C ALA A 315 14.78 -23.12 13.88
N TYR A 316 14.24 -22.02 13.38
CA TYR A 316 14.45 -21.56 12.00
C TYR A 316 14.59 -20.04 11.95
N GLN A 317 15.09 -19.55 10.82
CA GLN A 317 15.24 -18.14 10.54
C GLN A 317 14.39 -17.76 9.30
N ILE A 318 13.83 -16.56 9.30
CA ILE A 318 13.25 -15.93 8.12
C ILE A 318 14.18 -14.79 7.72
N TRP A 319 14.82 -14.92 6.57
CA TRP A 319 15.76 -13.93 6.04
C TRP A 319 15.14 -13.17 4.86
N GLN A 320 15.10 -11.84 4.97
CA GLN A 320 14.56 -10.94 3.95
C GLN A 320 15.66 -10.15 3.21
N GLY A 321 16.86 -10.72 3.07
CA GLY A 321 18.01 -10.05 2.44
C GLY A 321 17.81 -9.75 0.96
N LYS A 322 17.57 -10.79 0.16
CA LYS A 322 17.42 -10.71 -1.31
C LYS A 322 15.98 -10.88 -1.80
N GLN A 323 15.13 -11.49 -0.98
CA GLN A 323 13.74 -11.80 -1.32
C GLN A 323 12.86 -11.75 -0.08
N GLY A 324 11.58 -11.39 -0.25
CA GLY A 324 10.63 -11.22 0.85
C GLY A 324 9.57 -10.19 0.48
N ASN A 325 9.02 -9.45 1.43
CA ASN A 325 7.96 -8.48 1.13
C ASN A 325 8.19 -7.14 1.85
N TYR A 326 7.16 -6.30 1.86
CA TYR A 326 7.21 -4.96 2.45
C TYR A 326 7.50 -4.93 3.95
N THR A 327 7.34 -6.04 4.69
CA THR A 327 7.63 -6.05 6.13
C THR A 327 9.12 -5.87 6.41
N ARG A 328 10.02 -6.07 5.44
CA ARG A 328 11.46 -5.82 5.57
C ARG A 328 11.81 -4.38 5.93
N PHE A 329 10.91 -3.46 5.58
CA PHE A 329 11.11 -2.02 5.73
C PHE A 329 10.57 -1.49 7.06
N VAL A 330 10.00 -2.34 7.90
CA VAL A 330 9.46 -1.93 9.21
C VAL A 330 10.62 -1.69 10.14
N ASN A 331 10.86 -0.43 10.49
CA ASN A 331 11.98 -0.05 11.33
C ASN A 331 11.73 -0.31 12.83
N HIS A 332 12.82 -0.23 13.59
CA HIS A 332 12.73 -0.25 15.04
C HIS A 332 12.18 1.05 15.63
N SER A 333 11.35 0.91 16.67
CA SER A 333 11.11 1.93 17.68
C SER A 333 11.11 1.33 19.09
N CYS A 334 11.66 2.05 20.06
CA CYS A 334 11.52 1.72 21.50
C CYS A 334 10.09 1.99 22.03
N GLN A 335 9.26 2.70 21.26
CA GLN A 335 7.83 2.88 21.48
C GLN A 335 7.08 2.53 20.19
N PRO A 336 7.00 1.23 19.85
CA PRO A 336 6.46 0.82 18.56
C PRO A 336 4.93 0.90 18.52
N ASN A 337 4.39 1.16 17.34
CA ASN A 337 2.95 1.14 17.04
C ASN A 337 2.48 -0.18 16.39
N SER A 338 3.35 -1.19 16.30
CA SER A 338 3.02 -2.55 15.89
C SER A 338 3.86 -3.59 16.66
N GLN A 339 3.57 -4.87 16.44
CA GLN A 339 4.34 -5.99 16.98
C GLN A 339 4.28 -7.22 16.08
N PHE A 340 5.28 -8.09 16.17
CA PHE A 340 5.21 -9.41 15.55
C PHE A 340 4.54 -10.42 16.49
N GLU A 341 3.61 -11.20 15.95
CA GLU A 341 2.93 -12.28 16.63
C GLU A 341 3.15 -13.60 15.90
N ARG A 342 3.25 -14.69 16.66
CA ARG A 342 3.25 -16.04 16.09
C ARG A 342 1.81 -16.49 15.92
N PHE A 343 1.45 -16.90 14.71
CA PHE A 343 0.11 -17.38 14.38
C PHE A 343 0.21 -18.69 13.63
N ILE A 344 -0.62 -19.67 13.97
CA ILE A 344 -0.66 -20.94 13.25
C ILE A 344 -1.81 -20.87 12.25
N TRP A 345 -1.48 -20.95 10.96
CA TRP A 345 -2.45 -21.07 9.88
C TRP A 345 -2.21 -22.37 9.12
N LEU A 346 -3.24 -23.22 9.05
CA LEU A 346 -3.21 -24.53 8.40
C LEU A 346 -1.99 -25.36 8.85
N GLY A 347 -1.79 -25.42 10.17
CA GLY A 347 -0.72 -26.20 10.78
C GLY A 347 0.68 -25.64 10.56
N THR A 348 0.85 -24.47 9.94
CA THR A 348 2.16 -23.83 9.74
C THR A 348 2.29 -22.59 10.63
N GLN A 349 3.37 -22.48 11.40
CA GLN A 349 3.69 -21.29 12.18
C GLN A 349 4.09 -20.13 11.24
N ARG A 350 3.35 -19.03 11.33
CA ARG A 350 3.56 -17.76 10.62
C ARG A 350 3.98 -16.69 11.62
N ILE A 351 4.69 -15.68 11.14
CA ILE A 351 5.03 -14.49 11.91
C ILE A 351 4.29 -13.32 11.28
N VAL A 352 3.36 -12.73 12.02
CA VAL A 352 2.43 -11.72 11.52
C VAL A 352 2.74 -10.39 12.18
N LEU A 353 2.88 -9.34 11.38
CA LEU A 353 2.94 -7.96 11.86
C LEU A 353 1.53 -7.49 12.21
N VAL A 354 1.29 -7.13 13.47
CA VAL A 354 -0.02 -6.75 14.01
C VAL A 354 0.00 -5.32 14.53
N SER A 355 -1.02 -4.54 14.17
CA SER A 355 -1.19 -3.14 14.56
C SER A 355 -1.50 -2.98 16.06
N LYS A 356 -0.93 -1.95 16.69
CA LYS A 356 -1.32 -1.45 18.02
C LYS A 356 -2.22 -0.21 17.95
N GLY A 357 -2.83 0.04 16.78
CA GLY A 357 -3.45 1.32 16.44
C GLY A 357 -2.42 2.19 15.74
N ILE A 358 -2.60 2.40 14.43
CA ILE A 358 -1.71 3.20 13.59
C ILE A 358 -2.59 4.16 12.80
N GLU A 359 -2.23 5.43 12.77
CA GLU A 359 -2.94 6.42 11.97
C GLU A 359 -2.38 6.52 10.54
N ALA A 360 -3.22 6.97 9.61
CA ALA A 360 -2.79 7.22 8.25
C ALA A 360 -1.63 8.24 8.22
N GLY A 361 -0.55 7.90 7.51
CA GLY A 361 0.64 8.73 7.40
C GLY A 361 1.72 8.46 8.45
N GLU A 362 1.48 7.59 9.43
CA GLU A 362 2.51 7.20 10.40
C GLU A 362 3.48 6.15 9.84
N GLU A 363 4.73 6.20 10.31
CA GLU A 363 5.68 5.11 10.10
C GLU A 363 5.29 3.90 10.95
N ILE A 364 5.25 2.72 10.33
CA ILE A 364 5.00 1.45 10.98
C ILE A 364 6.32 0.97 11.59
N THR A 365 6.35 0.74 12.91
CA THR A 365 7.56 0.37 13.64
C THR A 365 7.31 -0.76 14.64
N VAL A 366 8.35 -1.55 14.92
CA VAL A 366 8.35 -2.65 15.89
C VAL A 366 9.48 -2.53 16.91
N ASP A 367 9.37 -3.25 18.03
CA ASP A 367 10.53 -3.46 18.90
C ASP A 367 11.34 -4.66 18.40
N TYR A 368 12.63 -4.46 18.09
CA TYR A 368 13.51 -5.53 17.62
C TYR A 368 14.01 -6.44 18.74
N SER A 369 13.64 -6.17 20.01
CA SER A 369 14.09 -6.86 21.22
C SER A 369 15.56 -6.60 21.59
N ASP A 370 15.88 -6.74 22.88
CA ASP A 370 17.24 -6.52 23.38
C ASP A 370 18.26 -7.51 22.80
N THR A 371 17.82 -8.71 22.45
CA THR A 371 18.66 -9.75 21.85
C THR A 371 19.19 -9.31 20.49
N TYR A 372 18.35 -8.69 19.65
CA TYR A 372 18.80 -8.14 18.37
C TYR A 372 19.85 -7.05 18.59
N TRP A 373 19.59 -6.12 19.50
CA TRP A 373 20.53 -5.03 19.77
C TRP A 373 21.83 -5.51 20.42
N LYS A 374 21.87 -6.71 21.02
CA LYS A 374 23.04 -7.22 21.72
C LYS A 374 24.20 -7.43 20.72
N ASN A 375 25.35 -6.82 20.99
CA ASN A 375 26.57 -6.89 20.17
C ASN A 375 26.48 -6.27 18.77
N LEU A 376 25.44 -5.47 18.47
CA LEU A 376 25.43 -4.66 17.25
C LEU A 376 26.11 -3.31 17.51
N ASP A 377 27.08 -2.97 16.66
CA ASP A 377 27.63 -1.62 16.54
C ASP A 377 26.70 -0.75 15.68
N LYS A 378 25.45 -0.59 16.14
CA LYS A 378 24.41 0.22 15.48
C LYS A 378 23.81 1.20 16.49
N GLU A 379 23.63 2.45 16.07
CA GLU A 379 22.88 3.45 16.83
C GLU A 379 21.36 3.30 16.60
N CYS A 380 20.58 3.48 17.66
CA CYS A 380 19.12 3.49 17.56
C CYS A 380 18.60 4.89 17.23
N LEU A 381 18.12 5.05 15.99
CA LEU A 381 17.60 6.32 15.43
C LEU A 381 16.07 6.38 15.49
N CYS A 382 15.45 5.86 16.55
CA CYS A 382 14.00 5.82 16.69
C CYS A 382 13.37 7.14 17.21
N ASP A 383 14.19 8.10 17.64
CA ASP A 383 13.82 9.40 18.19
C ASP A 383 12.87 9.43 19.40
N SER A 384 12.38 8.27 19.85
CA SER A 384 11.52 8.17 21.04
C SER A 384 12.20 8.80 22.26
N ALA A 385 11.41 9.57 23.03
CA ALA A 385 11.82 10.13 24.31
C ALA A 385 12.20 9.03 25.33
N LYS A 386 11.66 7.81 25.16
CA LYS A 386 11.95 6.63 25.99
C LYS A 386 12.91 5.64 25.29
N CYS A 387 13.77 6.12 24.41
CA CYS A 387 14.73 5.27 23.69
C CYS A 387 15.68 4.54 24.66
N ARG A 388 15.68 3.21 24.58
CA ARG A 388 16.47 2.31 25.44
C ARG A 388 17.96 2.29 25.09
N TYR A 389 18.34 2.74 23.89
CA TYR A 389 19.69 2.57 23.34
C TYR A 389 20.48 3.87 23.11
N ARG A 390 19.93 5.05 23.46
CA ARG A 390 20.60 6.37 23.30
C ARG A 390 22.02 6.44 23.88
N ARG A 391 22.33 5.67 24.93
CA ARG A 391 23.61 5.75 25.66
C ARG A 391 24.69 4.80 25.15
N ARG A 392 24.38 3.84 24.27
CA ARG A 392 25.39 2.91 23.72
C ARG A 392 26.44 3.62 22.86
N ALA A 393 26.07 4.73 22.22
CA ALA A 393 26.99 5.59 21.46
C ALA A 393 28.10 6.25 22.30
N LYS A 394 27.93 6.41 23.63
CA LYS A 394 28.92 7.10 24.48
C LYS A 394 29.99 6.18 25.09
N GLN A 395 29.72 4.89 25.25
CA GLN A 395 30.67 3.97 25.90
C GLN A 395 31.80 3.49 24.97
N LEU A 396 31.60 3.54 23.66
CA LEU A 396 32.61 3.13 22.66
C LEU A 396 33.67 4.20 22.36
N LEU A 397 33.52 5.43 22.90
CA LEU A 397 34.46 6.54 22.71
C LEU A 397 35.40 6.77 23.92
N THR A 398 35.25 6.00 25.00
CA THR A 398 36.19 6.01 26.13
C THR A 398 37.20 4.88 25.95
N PRO A 399 38.50 5.18 25.77
CA PRO A 399 39.55 4.15 25.82
C PRO A 399 39.49 3.43 27.17
N PRO A 400 39.83 2.14 27.24
CA PRO A 400 40.00 1.46 28.52
C PRO A 400 41.11 2.16 29.30
N GLU A 401 40.81 2.60 30.53
CA GLU A 401 41.82 3.04 31.48
C GLU A 401 42.70 1.83 31.81
N HIS A 402 43.98 1.93 31.44
CA HIS A 402 45.00 0.99 31.86
C HIS A 402 45.27 1.21 33.35
N THR A 403 44.98 0.21 34.18
CA THR A 403 45.55 0.04 35.53
C THR A 403 46.48 -1.16 35.55
#